data_AF-A0A6C1P2D8-F1
#
_entry.id   AF-A0A6C1P2D8-F1
#
_cell.length_a   1.000
_cell.length_b   1.000
_cell.length_c   1.000
_cell.angle_alpha   90.00
_cell.angle_beta   90.00
_cell.angle_gamma   90.00
#
_symmetry.space_group_name_H-M   'P 1'
#
loop_
_entity.id
_entity.type
_entity.pdbx_description
1 polymer ?
#
loop_
_entity_poly.entity_id
_entity_poly.type
_entity_poly.pdbx_seq_one_letter_code
_entity_poly.pdbx_strand_id
1 'polypeptide(L)'
;MISANKNISINVGLDEKNIPEKISMLADDSGTDKPINCRAMILAMWDNDSKETLRLDLWTKDMTIDEMKIFFHETLVTMADTLEKSTADDRISGDMRDFCDHFAEKMEIRTKDGG
;
A
#
# COMPACT_ATOMS: atom_id res chain seq x y z
N MET A 1 -26.65 -13.03 -0.96
CA MET A 1 -27.21 -11.80 -1.56
C MET A 1 -26.29 -10.65 -1.14
N ILE A 2 -25.85 -9.80 -2.07
CA ILE A 2 -25.04 -8.62 -1.71
C ILE A 2 -25.95 -7.61 -1.02
N SER A 3 -25.60 -7.19 0.20
CA SER A 3 -26.42 -6.29 1.02
C SER A 3 -26.04 -4.81 0.88
N ALA A 4 -24.81 -4.52 0.46
CA ALA A 4 -24.31 -3.16 0.23
C ALA A 4 -23.12 -3.19 -0.73
N ASN A 5 -22.89 -2.09 -1.44
CA ASN A 5 -21.68 -1.85 -2.21
C ASN A 5 -20.95 -0.63 -1.63
N LYS A 6 -19.63 -0.64 -1.68
CA LYS A 6 -18.75 0.46 -1.29
C LYS A 6 -17.80 0.74 -2.45
N ASN A 7 -17.63 2.01 -2.78
CA ASN A 7 -16.78 2.44 -3.86
C ASN A 7 -15.45 2.97 -3.33
N ILE A 8 -14.39 2.67 -4.09
CA ILE A 8 -13.07 3.27 -3.94
C ILE A 8 -12.75 3.89 -5.29
N SER A 9 -12.59 5.21 -5.33
CA SER A 9 -12.23 5.96 -6.53
C SER A 9 -10.78 6.39 -6.43
N ILE A 10 -9.94 5.94 -7.35
CA ILE A 10 -8.54 6.32 -7.47
C ILE A 10 -8.38 7.16 -8.73
N ASN A 11 -7.84 8.36 -8.60
CA ASN A 11 -7.55 9.25 -9.71
C ASN A 11 -6.04 9.41 -9.86
N VAL A 12 -5.54 9.16 -11.07
CA VAL A 12 -4.12 9.34 -11.41
C VAL A 12 -4.04 10.45 -12.47
N GLY A 13 -3.46 11.58 -12.09
CA GLY A 13 -3.12 12.67 -13.00
C GLY A 13 -1.77 12.38 -13.66
N LEU A 14 -1.75 12.35 -14.99
CA LEU A 14 -0.55 12.12 -15.79
C LEU A 14 -0.06 13.43 -16.44
N ASP A 15 1.24 13.52 -16.69
CA ASP A 15 1.81 14.57 -17.53
C ASP A 15 1.64 14.29 -19.03
N GLU A 16 2.16 15.19 -19.88
CA GLU A 16 2.14 15.07 -21.35
C GLU A 16 2.87 13.82 -21.89
N LYS A 17 3.67 13.16 -21.06
CA LYS A 17 4.42 11.93 -21.38
C LYS A 17 3.81 10.68 -20.73
N ASN A 18 2.60 10.80 -20.18
CA ASN A 18 1.89 9.74 -19.44
C ASN A 18 2.60 9.29 -18.15
N ILE A 19 3.41 10.16 -17.52
CA ILE A 19 4.04 9.87 -16.23
C ILE A 19 3.14 10.38 -15.09
N PRO A 20 2.88 9.57 -14.04
CA PRO A 20 2.11 10.03 -12.88
C PRO A 20 2.70 11.25 -12.17
N GLU A 21 1.89 12.29 -12.02
CA GLU A 21 2.23 13.49 -11.24
C GLU A 21 1.38 13.62 -9.97
N LYS A 22 0.13 13.19 -10.00
CA LYS A 22 -0.79 13.27 -8.85
C LYS A 22 -1.56 11.97 -8.68
N ILE A 23 -1.67 11.51 -7.45
CA ILE A 23 -2.54 10.40 -7.09
C ILE A 23 -3.50 10.91 -6.02
N SER A 24 -4.79 10.61 -6.16
CA SER A 24 -5.75 10.84 -5.09
C SER A 24 -6.72 9.69 -4.97
N MET A 25 -7.19 9.44 -3.75
CA MET A 25 -8.16 8.41 -3.45
C MET A 25 -9.35 8.95 -2.67
N LEU A 26 -10.54 8.43 -2.92
CA LEU A 26 -11.74 8.65 -2.13
C LEU A 26 -12.43 7.31 -1.94
N ALA A 27 -12.76 6.98 -0.70
CA ALA A 27 -13.52 5.77 -0.37
C ALA A 27 -14.78 6.15 0.40
N ASP A 28 -15.88 5.44 0.14
CA ASP A 28 -17.17 5.68 0.80
C ASP A 28 -17.09 5.61 2.34
N ASP A 29 -16.08 4.90 2.88
CA ASP A 29 -15.86 4.70 4.32
C ASP A 29 -14.75 5.61 4.90
N SER A 30 -14.22 6.55 4.12
CA SER A 30 -13.12 7.44 4.56
C SER A 30 -13.53 8.53 5.54
N GLY A 31 -14.84 8.70 5.81
CA GLY A 31 -15.36 9.73 6.73
C GLY A 31 -15.21 11.17 6.23
N THR A 32 -14.82 11.35 4.97
CA THR A 32 -14.64 12.65 4.31
C THR A 32 -15.15 12.58 2.87
N ASP A 33 -15.75 13.67 2.38
CA ASP A 33 -16.14 13.81 0.97
C ASP A 33 -15.00 14.37 0.10
N LYS A 34 -13.85 14.69 0.71
CA LYS A 34 -12.68 15.25 0.01
C LYS A 34 -11.68 14.14 -0.33
N PRO A 35 -11.20 14.06 -1.59
CA PRO A 35 -10.14 13.13 -1.96
C PRO A 35 -8.87 13.35 -1.11
N ILE A 36 -8.27 12.24 -0.69
CA ILE A 36 -6.98 12.20 0.01
C ILE A 36 -5.88 12.25 -1.04
N ASN A 37 -4.94 13.18 -0.89
CA ASN A 37 -3.78 13.26 -1.78
C ASN A 37 -2.74 12.21 -1.38
N CYS A 38 -2.29 11.43 -2.36
CA CYS A 38 -1.33 10.36 -2.19
C CYS A 38 -0.12 10.59 -3.10
N ARG A 39 1.02 9.98 -2.75
CA ARG A 39 2.25 10.03 -3.55
C ARG A 39 2.65 8.67 -4.13
N ALA A 40 2.13 7.57 -3.59
CA ALA A 40 2.29 6.24 -4.16
C ALA A 40 1.10 5.34 -3.84
N MET A 41 0.98 4.27 -4.61
CA MET A 41 0.09 3.15 -4.35
C MET A 41 0.69 1.85 -4.88
N ILE A 42 0.38 0.76 -4.19
CA ILE A 42 0.51 -0.61 -4.67
C ILE A 42 -0.90 -1.17 -4.67
N LEU A 43 -1.45 -1.44 -5.85
CA LEU A 43 -2.77 -2.04 -6.01
C LEU A 43 -2.59 -3.48 -6.52
N ALA A 44 -3.09 -4.43 -5.75
CA ALA A 44 -3.09 -5.84 -6.13
C ALA A 44 -4.53 -6.38 -6.04
N MET A 45 -4.96 -7.08 -7.09
CA MET A 45 -6.26 -7.74 -7.15
C MET A 45 -6.07 -9.19 -7.59
N TRP A 46 -6.68 -10.12 -6.88
CA TRP A 46 -6.71 -11.52 -7.28
C TRP A 46 -7.82 -11.73 -8.31
N ASP A 47 -7.45 -12.10 -9.53
CA ASP A 47 -8.38 -12.50 -10.57
C ASP A 47 -8.75 -13.98 -10.40
N ASN A 48 -10.02 -14.23 -10.07
CA ASN A 48 -10.51 -15.58 -9.85
C ASN A 48 -10.65 -16.40 -11.14
N ASP A 49 -10.74 -15.76 -12.30
CA ASP A 49 -10.93 -16.44 -13.57
C ASP A 49 -9.59 -16.89 -14.14
N SER A 50 -8.60 -15.99 -14.18
CA SER A 50 -7.25 -16.32 -14.66
C SER A 50 -6.34 -16.94 -13.59
N LYS A 51 -6.73 -16.92 -12.31
CA LYS A 51 -5.94 -17.42 -11.17
C LYS A 51 -4.58 -16.72 -11.04
N GLU A 52 -4.57 -15.41 -11.22
CA GLU A 52 -3.37 -14.60 -11.10
C GLU A 52 -3.62 -13.31 -10.33
N THR A 53 -2.54 -12.66 -9.90
CA THR A 53 -2.61 -11.34 -9.25
C THR A 53 -2.39 -10.26 -10.30
N LEU A 54 -3.42 -9.45 -10.57
CA LEU A 54 -3.31 -8.21 -11.31
C LEU A 54 -2.66 -7.16 -10.41
N ARG A 55 -1.67 -6.43 -10.93
CA ARG A 55 -0.89 -5.48 -10.15
C ARG A 55 -0.66 -4.16 -10.87
N LEU A 56 -0.75 -3.07 -10.12
CA LEU A 56 -0.43 -1.72 -10.56
C LEU A 56 0.30 -0.98 -9.43
N ASP A 57 1.59 -0.70 -9.66
CA ASP A 57 2.43 0.04 -8.73
C ASP A 57 2.72 1.40 -9.33
N LEU A 58 2.30 2.48 -8.66
CA LEU A 58 2.52 3.85 -9.12
C LEU A 58 3.10 4.70 -8.00
N TRP A 59 3.94 5.65 -8.38
CA TRP A 59 4.43 6.71 -7.51
C TRP A 59 4.61 8.00 -8.30
N THR A 60 4.48 9.13 -7.62
CA THR A 60 4.69 10.45 -8.22
C THR A 60 6.17 10.83 -8.15
N LYS A 61 6.60 11.69 -9.07
CA LYS A 61 7.99 12.18 -9.14
C LYS A 61 8.46 12.90 -7.87
N ASP A 62 7.52 13.49 -7.14
CA ASP A 62 7.78 14.25 -5.92
C ASP A 62 7.98 13.37 -4.68
N MET A 63 7.73 12.06 -4.78
CA MET A 63 7.96 11.16 -3.66
C MET A 63 9.46 11.02 -3.41
N THR A 64 9.89 11.39 -2.21
CA THR A 64 11.29 11.32 -1.81
C THR A 64 11.73 9.88 -1.58
N ILE A 65 13.05 9.64 -1.63
CA ILE A 65 13.61 8.31 -1.32
C ILE A 65 13.24 7.87 0.09
N ASP A 66 13.28 8.78 1.07
CA ASP A 66 12.95 8.45 2.47
C ASP A 66 11.47 8.10 2.64
N GLU A 67 10.56 8.85 1.99
CA GLU A 67 9.13 8.49 1.95
C GLU A 67 8.92 7.12 1.29
N MET A 68 9.66 6.80 0.23
CA MET A 68 9.56 5.52 -0.47
C MET A 68 10.00 4.36 0.44
N LYS A 69 11.11 4.53 1.16
CA LYS A 69 11.59 3.53 2.14
C LYS A 69 10.52 3.22 3.19
N ILE A 70 9.94 4.28 3.78
CA ILE A 70 8.88 4.17 4.78
C ILE A 70 7.65 3.48 4.17
N PHE A 71 7.21 3.90 2.98
CA PHE A 71 6.06 3.32 2.29
C PHE A 71 6.21 1.81 2.06
N PHE A 72 7.38 1.35 1.61
CA PHE A 72 7.62 -0.08 1.42
C PHE A 72 7.67 -0.84 2.74
N HIS A 73 8.32 -0.29 3.77
CA HIS A 73 8.34 -0.91 5.10
C HIS A 73 6.93 -1.10 5.66
N GLU A 74 6.13 -0.03 5.72
CA GLU A 74 4.75 -0.08 6.22
C GLU A 74 3.87 -1.05 5.41
N THR A 75 4.08 -1.10 4.10
CA THR A 75 3.37 -2.05 3.23
C THR A 75 3.74 -3.49 3.57
N LEU A 76 5.02 -3.81 3.76
CA LEU A 76 5.47 -5.15 4.11
C LEU A 76 4.94 -5.61 5.47
N VAL A 77 4.98 -4.73 6.48
CA VAL A 77 4.41 -5.01 7.80
C VAL A 77 2.91 -5.31 7.68
N THR A 78 2.17 -4.48 6.95
CA THR A 78 0.73 -4.67 6.72
C THR A 78 0.43 -5.97 5.94
N MET A 79 1.31 -6.36 5.02
CA MET A 79 1.20 -7.63 4.30
C MET A 79 1.39 -8.83 5.23
N ALA A 80 2.33 -8.77 6.19
CA ALA A 80 2.51 -9.81 7.19
C ALA A 80 1.24 -9.99 8.04
N ASP A 81 0.67 -8.89 8.52
CA ASP A 81 -0.58 -8.89 9.28
C ASP A 81 -1.76 -9.43 8.46
N THR A 82 -1.82 -9.09 7.18
CA THR A 82 -2.87 -9.56 6.27
C THR A 82 -2.72 -11.06 6.00
N LEU A 83 -1.49 -11.56 5.84
CA LEU A 83 -1.22 -12.98 5.65
C LEU A 83 -1.65 -13.79 6.87
N GLU A 84 -1.30 -13.34 8.08
CA GLU A 84 -1.71 -14.01 9.31
C GLU A 84 -3.24 -14.08 9.42
N LYS A 85 -3.93 -12.94 9.22
CA LYS A 85 -5.40 -12.87 9.31
C LYS A 85 -6.10 -13.74 8.27
N SER A 86 -5.51 -13.91 7.08
CA SER A 86 -6.13 -14.65 5.97
C SER A 86 -5.86 -16.15 6.00
N THR A 87 -4.73 -16.58 6.58
CA THR A 87 -4.30 -17.98 6.56
C THR A 87 -4.26 -18.64 7.94
N ALA A 88 -4.27 -17.85 9.01
CA ALA A 88 -4.01 -18.28 10.38
C ALA A 88 -2.66 -19.00 10.58
N ASP A 89 -1.67 -18.77 9.69
CA ASP A 89 -0.30 -19.27 9.85
C ASP A 89 0.59 -18.20 10.51
N ASP A 90 0.75 -18.33 11.82
CA ASP A 90 1.55 -17.42 12.65
C ASP A 90 3.05 -17.50 12.34
N ARG A 91 3.55 -18.67 11.95
CA ARG A 91 4.98 -18.92 11.69
C ARG A 91 5.50 -18.04 10.57
N ILE A 92 4.86 -18.09 9.39
CA ILE A 92 5.31 -17.33 8.22
C ILE A 92 5.08 -15.83 8.42
N SER A 93 3.99 -15.46 9.08
CA SER A 93 3.76 -14.04 9.40
C SER A 93 4.79 -13.49 10.39
N GLY A 94 5.29 -14.32 11.32
CA GLY A 94 6.39 -13.99 12.23
C GLY A 94 7.70 -13.76 11.45
N ASP A 95 8.07 -14.70 10.58
CA ASP A 95 9.27 -14.57 9.73
C ASP A 95 9.21 -13.31 8.85
N MET A 96 8.02 -12.94 8.35
CA MET A 96 7.84 -11.70 7.59
C MET A 96 8.07 -10.45 8.44
N ARG A 97 7.66 -10.44 9.71
CA ARG A 97 7.87 -9.30 10.61
C ARG A 97 9.35 -9.17 10.99
N ASP A 98 10.02 -10.28 11.27
CA ASP A 98 11.47 -10.28 11.51
C ASP A 98 12.23 -9.73 10.29
N PHE A 99 11.78 -10.05 9.07
CA PHE A 99 12.33 -9.45 7.87
C PHE A 99 12.02 -7.95 7.77
N CYS A 100 10.83 -7.49 8.17
CA CYS A 100 10.50 -6.06 8.17
C CYS A 100 11.40 -5.28 9.14
N ASP A 101 11.67 -5.81 10.32
CA ASP A 101 12.61 -5.21 11.29
C ASP A 101 14.02 -5.11 10.70
N HIS A 102 14.49 -6.19 10.07
CA HIS A 102 15.77 -6.18 9.36
C HIS A 102 15.79 -5.17 8.20
N PHE A 103 14.71 -5.09 7.42
CA PHE A 103 14.56 -4.14 6.33
C PHE A 103 14.63 -2.71 6.85
N ALA A 104 13.95 -2.39 7.96
CA ALA A 104 13.98 -1.07 8.58
C ALA A 104 15.40 -0.67 8.99
N GLU A 105 16.13 -1.58 9.66
CA GLU A 105 17.52 -1.37 10.06
C GLU A 105 18.41 -1.09 8.84
N LYS A 106 18.33 -1.92 7.79
CA LYS A 106 19.18 -1.79 6.60
C LYS A 106 18.86 -0.60 5.73
N MET A 107 17.60 -0.17 5.71
CA MET A 107 17.18 1.01 4.97
C MET A 107 17.36 2.31 5.76
N GLU A 108 17.86 2.22 7.00
CA GLU A 108 18.05 3.32 7.94
C GLU A 108 16.74 4.09 8.19
N ILE A 109 15.62 3.36 8.22
CA ILE A 109 14.31 3.93 8.51
C ILE A 109 14.30 4.27 10.00
N ARG A 110 14.35 5.57 10.32
CA ARG A 110 14.28 6.03 11.70
C ARG A 110 12.90 5.69 12.26
N THR A 111 12.81 4.66 13.09
CA THR A 111 11.64 4.46 13.95
C THR A 111 11.50 5.71 14.83
N LYS A 112 10.30 6.27 14.90
CA LYS A 112 9.99 7.31 15.89
C LYS A 112 9.91 6.66 17.26
N ASP A 113 11.04 6.25 17.82
CA ASP A 113 11.17 5.98 19.25
C ASP A 113 12.33 6.81 19.80
N GLY A 114 11.97 7.94 20.41
CA GLY A 114 12.91 8.87 21.02
C GLY A 114 12.35 10.28 21.26
N GLY A 115 11.19 10.37 21.93
CA GLY A 115 10.61 11.60 22.47
C GLY A 115 9.68 11.29 23.63
#